data_AF-A0A9D4SRY1-F1
#
_entry.id   AF-A0A9D4SRY1-F1
#
_cell.length_a   1.000
_cell.length_b   1.000
_cell.length_c   1.000
_cell.angle_alpha   90.00
_cell.angle_beta   90.00
_cell.angle_gamma   90.00
#
_symmetry.space_group_name_H-M   'P 1'
#
loop_
_entity.id
_entity.type
_entity.pdbx_description
1 polymer ?
#
loop_
_entity_poly.entity_id
_entity_poly.type
_entity_poly.pdbx_seq_one_letter_code
_entity_poly.pdbx_strand_id
1 'polypeptide(L)'
;MYEVYATREVVISAGAIGSPQLLMLSGIGPWRDLQNLQPIIDPKYLTHPDDVKAAVEGARIALRLMDSKAMRDIGAKPWDIPLASCEWAGPIWTDSYLACLVHHMAHTTWHPCCTCPMGSDGRAVVDPELKVLGVRSLRVVDASVMPTIVTGNLNVPTMMIAEKAAEMILRENP
;
A
#
# COMPACT_ATOMS: atom_id res chain seq x y z
N MET A 1 25.39 22.96 -7.21
CA MET A 1 23.95 22.72 -7.42
C MET A 1 23.80 22.40 -8.89
N TYR A 2 23.34 21.20 -9.24
CA TYR A 2 23.14 20.80 -10.64
C TYR A 2 21.68 21.01 -10.99
N GLU A 3 21.40 21.80 -12.02
CA GLU A 3 20.06 21.92 -12.58
C GLU A 3 19.96 21.04 -13.82
N VAL A 4 18.97 20.16 -13.84
CA VAL A 4 18.66 19.29 -14.98
C VAL A 4 17.38 19.82 -15.61
N TYR A 5 17.38 19.99 -16.93
CA TYR A 5 16.26 20.53 -17.70
C TYR A 5 15.71 19.47 -18.65
N ALA A 6 14.38 19.30 -18.66
CA ALA A 6 13.66 18.52 -19.65
C ALA A 6 12.75 19.46 -20.46
N THR A 7 12.80 19.37 -21.79
CA THR A 7 11.95 20.16 -22.69
C THR A 7 10.53 19.60 -22.82
N ARG A 8 10.34 18.36 -22.39
CA ARG A 8 9.05 17.67 -22.33
C ARG A 8 8.85 17.14 -20.93
N GLU A 9 7.59 16.97 -20.56
CA GLU A 9 7.23 16.38 -19.29
C GLU A 9 7.72 14.93 -19.18
N VAL A 10 8.31 14.59 -18.05
CA VAL A 10 8.77 13.24 -17.72
C VAL A 10 7.80 12.61 -16.74
N VAL A 11 7.39 11.38 -17.01
CA VAL A 11 6.49 10.60 -16.15
C VAL A 11 7.26 9.42 -15.57
N ILE A 12 7.31 9.32 -14.24
CA ILE A 12 7.78 8.14 -13.52
C ILE A 12 6.58 7.26 -13.18
N SER A 13 6.65 5.98 -13.54
CA SER A 13 5.65 4.96 -13.21
C SER A 13 6.36 3.63 -12.91
N ALA A 14 7.04 3.57 -11.77
CA ALA A 14 7.82 2.40 -11.32
C ALA A 14 7.23 1.74 -10.05
N GLY A 15 6.00 2.12 -9.69
CA GLY A 15 5.26 1.58 -8.56
C GLY A 15 5.74 2.12 -7.21
N ALA A 16 5.09 1.65 -6.15
CA ALA A 16 5.30 2.14 -4.79
C ALA A 16 6.72 1.97 -4.23
N ILE A 17 7.57 1.15 -4.84
CA ILE A 17 8.95 0.97 -4.40
C ILE A 17 9.93 1.61 -5.40
N GLY A 18 9.73 1.37 -6.70
CA GLY A 18 10.66 1.85 -7.72
C GLY A 18 10.62 3.37 -7.90
N SER A 19 9.46 4.00 -7.80
CA SER A 19 9.31 5.45 -7.98
C SER A 19 10.07 6.27 -6.93
N PRO A 20 9.88 6.04 -5.61
CA PRO A 20 10.70 6.73 -4.61
C PRO A 20 12.19 6.38 -4.73
N GLN A 21 12.55 5.14 -5.12
CA GLN A 21 13.94 4.77 -5.34
C GLN A 21 14.58 5.59 -6.48
N LEU A 22 13.90 5.74 -7.62
CA LEU A 22 14.40 6.52 -8.75
C LEU A 22 14.57 7.99 -8.38
N LEU A 23 13.64 8.56 -7.61
CA LEU A 23 13.77 9.93 -7.10
C LEU A 23 14.99 10.06 -6.19
N MET A 24 15.16 9.16 -5.22
CA MET A 24 16.29 9.19 -4.28
C MET A 24 17.64 9.02 -4.99
N LEU A 25 17.74 8.10 -5.96
CA LEU A 25 18.93 7.91 -6.80
C LEU A 25 19.25 9.14 -7.67
N SER A 26 18.24 9.96 -7.96
CA SER A 26 18.36 11.21 -8.71
C SER A 26 18.62 12.43 -7.82
N GLY A 27 18.84 12.23 -6.51
CA GLY A 27 19.08 13.30 -5.54
C GLY A 27 17.83 14.03 -5.06
N ILE A 28 16.64 13.47 -5.31
CA ILE A 28 15.34 14.02 -4.87
C ILE A 28 14.86 13.19 -3.68
N GLY A 29 14.84 13.79 -2.48
CA GLY A 29 14.47 13.12 -1.23
C GLY A 29 15.66 12.53 -0.45
N PRO A 30 15.39 11.71 0.58
CA PRO A 30 16.39 11.27 1.55
C PRO A 30 17.25 10.11 1.02
N TRP A 31 18.28 10.42 0.22
CA TRP A 31 19.21 9.41 -0.33
C TRP A 31 19.88 8.48 0.70
N ARG A 32 19.93 8.88 1.98
CA ARG A 32 20.50 8.08 3.08
C ARG A 32 19.69 6.82 3.40
N ASP A 33 18.44 6.78 2.94
CA ASP A 33 17.56 5.63 3.13
C ASP A 33 17.83 4.51 2.09
N LEU A 34 18.83 4.72 1.22
CA LEU A 34 19.35 3.71 0.31
C LEU A 34 20.53 2.96 0.95
N GLN A 35 20.48 1.63 0.91
CA GLN A 35 21.58 0.74 1.23
C GLN A 35 22.09 0.07 -0.04
N ASN A 36 23.33 0.35 -0.45
CA ASN A 36 23.89 -0.17 -1.71
C ASN A 36 22.98 0.08 -2.93
N LEU A 37 22.43 1.30 -3.03
CA LEU A 37 21.47 1.72 -4.08
C LEU A 37 20.09 1.05 -4.02
N GLN A 38 19.83 0.18 -3.05
CA GLN A 38 18.52 -0.44 -2.81
C GLN A 38 17.78 0.28 -1.67
N PRO A 39 16.46 0.45 -1.76
CA PRO A 39 15.70 1.02 -0.66
C PRO A 39 15.62 0.01 0.49
N ILE A 40 15.67 0.52 1.72
CA ILE A 40 15.27 -0.27 2.88
C ILE A 40 13.74 -0.37 2.86
N ILE A 41 13.21 -1.59 2.78
CA ILE A 41 11.77 -1.85 2.76
C ILE A 41 11.35 -2.42 4.11
N ASP A 42 10.69 -1.60 4.91
CA ASP A 42 10.09 -2.00 6.18
C ASP A 42 8.62 -1.53 6.23
N PRO A 43 7.65 -2.42 5.94
CA PRO A 43 6.23 -2.08 5.92
C PRO A 43 5.64 -1.92 7.33
N LYS A 44 6.39 -2.21 8.41
CA LYS A 44 5.92 -2.08 9.80
C LYS A 44 4.61 -2.82 10.10
N TYR A 45 4.39 -3.98 9.46
CA TYR A 45 3.16 -4.77 9.65
C TYR A 45 2.88 -5.05 11.13
N LEU A 46 1.61 -4.87 11.52
CA LEU A 46 1.09 -5.20 12.85
C LEU A 46 1.74 -4.43 14.01
N THR A 47 2.49 -3.36 13.72
CA THR A 47 3.11 -2.53 14.76
C THR A 47 2.10 -1.58 15.41
N HIS A 48 1.03 -1.22 14.71
CA HIS A 48 -0.05 -0.45 15.28
C HIS A 48 -1.09 -1.38 15.93
N PRO A 49 -1.55 -1.11 17.17
CA PRO A 49 -2.47 -2.01 17.87
C PRO A 49 -3.81 -2.21 17.15
N ASP A 50 -4.21 -1.25 16.32
CA ASP A 50 -5.46 -1.35 15.58
C ASP A 50 -5.39 -2.31 14.39
N ASP A 51 -4.18 -2.62 13.88
CA ASP A 51 -4.00 -3.59 12.79
C ASP A 51 -4.50 -4.98 13.22
N VAL A 52 -4.07 -5.42 14.41
CA VAL A 52 -4.45 -6.71 14.99
C VAL A 52 -5.93 -6.70 15.34
N LYS A 53 -6.44 -5.62 15.95
CA LYS A 53 -7.88 -5.51 16.28
C LYS A 53 -8.75 -5.61 15.03
N ALA A 54 -8.43 -4.86 13.98
CA ALA A 54 -9.18 -4.87 12.73
C ALA A 54 -9.14 -6.26 12.07
N ALA A 55 -7.98 -6.92 12.07
CA ALA A 55 -7.84 -8.26 11.53
C ALA A 55 -8.65 -9.30 12.32
N VAL A 56 -8.67 -9.22 13.66
CA VAL A 56 -9.49 -10.09 14.51
C VAL A 56 -10.99 -9.86 14.25
N GLU A 57 -11.44 -8.62 14.13
CA GLU A 57 -12.83 -8.31 13.76
C GLU A 57 -13.19 -8.85 12.37
N GLY A 58 -12.30 -8.71 11.39
CA GLY A 58 -12.44 -9.31 10.06
C GLY A 58 -12.57 -10.84 10.12
N ALA A 59 -11.74 -11.49 10.94
CA ALA A 59 -11.81 -12.93 11.14
C ALA A 59 -13.14 -13.37 11.77
N ARG A 60 -13.71 -12.61 12.72
CA ARG A 60 -15.06 -12.89 13.25
C ARG A 60 -16.15 -12.80 12.19
N ILE A 61 -16.05 -11.82 11.30
CA ILE A 61 -17.00 -11.66 10.20
C ILE A 61 -16.89 -12.88 9.26
N ALA A 62 -15.67 -13.30 8.94
CA ALA A 62 -15.44 -14.50 8.13
C ALA A 62 -16.00 -15.76 8.79
N LEU A 63 -15.78 -15.96 10.09
CA LEU A 63 -16.34 -17.09 10.85
C LEU A 63 -17.88 -17.08 10.86
N ARG A 64 -18.49 -15.91 11.06
CA ARG A 64 -19.96 -15.74 10.98
C ARG A 64 -20.50 -16.02 9.59
N LEU A 65 -19.79 -15.61 8.54
CA LEU A 65 -20.15 -15.89 7.15
C LEU A 65 -20.07 -17.40 6.86
N MET A 66 -19.02 -18.07 7.36
CA MET A 66 -18.85 -19.51 7.25
C MET A 66 -19.94 -20.30 7.99
N ASP A 67 -20.50 -19.76 9.06
CA ASP A 67 -21.67 -20.32 9.75
C ASP A 67 -23.02 -19.81 9.20
N SER A 68 -23.04 -19.25 8.00
CA SER A 68 -24.32 -18.93 7.34
C SER A 68 -25.01 -20.21 6.84
N LYS A 69 -26.34 -20.16 6.67
CA LYS A 69 -27.10 -21.28 6.08
C LYS A 69 -26.53 -21.66 4.71
N ALA A 70 -26.23 -20.69 3.85
CA ALA A 70 -25.71 -20.93 2.51
C ALA A 70 -24.39 -21.72 2.53
N MET A 71 -23.48 -21.41 3.46
CA MET A 71 -22.23 -22.15 3.61
C MET A 71 -22.45 -23.55 4.17
N ARG A 72 -23.33 -23.70 5.18
CA ARG A 72 -23.68 -25.02 5.72
C ARG A 72 -24.37 -25.94 4.70
N ASP A 73 -25.24 -25.38 3.85
CA ASP A 73 -25.96 -26.14 2.82
C ASP A 73 -25.01 -26.79 1.80
N ILE A 74 -23.83 -26.20 1.57
CA ILE A 74 -22.78 -26.78 0.71
C ILE A 74 -21.73 -27.59 1.50
N GLY A 75 -21.94 -27.80 2.80
CA GLY A 75 -21.02 -28.54 3.67
C GLY A 75 -19.72 -27.79 3.99
N ALA A 76 -19.66 -26.48 3.76
CA ALA A 76 -18.49 -25.67 4.11
C ALA A 76 -18.39 -25.53 5.63
N LYS A 77 -17.16 -25.68 6.14
CA LYS A 77 -16.85 -25.53 7.56
C LYS A 77 -15.52 -24.79 7.74
N PRO A 78 -15.33 -24.03 8.85
CA PRO A 78 -14.03 -23.47 9.19
C PRO A 78 -12.96 -24.56 9.31
N TRP A 79 -11.72 -24.19 9.01
CA TRP A 79 -10.56 -25.07 9.17
C TRP A 79 -10.23 -25.26 10.65
N ASP A 80 -10.69 -26.37 11.24
CA ASP A 80 -10.71 -26.65 12.68
C ASP A 80 -9.40 -27.25 13.24
N ILE A 81 -8.34 -27.29 12.43
CA ILE A 81 -7.02 -27.76 12.89
C ILE A 81 -6.29 -26.60 13.58
N PRO A 82 -5.99 -26.71 14.89
CA PRO A 82 -5.29 -25.66 15.61
C PRO A 82 -3.87 -25.48 15.09
N LEU A 83 -3.40 -24.24 15.07
CA LEU A 83 -2.02 -23.88 14.83
C LEU A 83 -1.25 -24.09 16.14
N ALA A 84 -0.30 -25.02 16.13
CA ALA A 84 0.47 -25.39 17.31
C ALA A 84 1.12 -24.19 18.03
N SER A 85 1.55 -23.17 17.27
CA SER A 85 2.15 -21.95 17.85
C SER A 85 1.16 -21.05 18.59
N CYS A 86 -0.15 -21.33 18.53
CA CYS A 86 -1.22 -20.56 19.17
C CYS A 86 -2.02 -21.34 20.22
N GLU A 87 -1.66 -22.58 20.54
CA GLU A 87 -2.37 -23.38 21.56
C GLU A 87 -2.39 -22.70 22.94
N TRP A 88 -1.32 -21.98 23.28
CA TRP A 88 -1.22 -21.20 24.52
C TRP A 88 -2.21 -20.03 24.59
N ALA A 89 -2.71 -19.57 23.44
CA ALA A 89 -3.62 -18.43 23.34
C ALA A 89 -5.08 -18.81 23.62
N GLY A 90 -5.37 -20.09 23.92
CA GLY A 90 -6.69 -20.58 24.30
C GLY A 90 -7.41 -21.33 23.18
N PRO A 91 -8.71 -21.62 23.35
CA PRO A 91 -9.49 -22.37 22.37
C PRO A 91 -9.51 -21.69 21.00
N ILE A 92 -9.58 -22.51 19.93
CA ILE A 92 -9.68 -22.00 18.56
C ILE A 92 -10.87 -21.03 18.43
N TRP A 93 -10.69 -20.00 17.62
CA TRP A 93 -11.71 -18.97 17.34
C TRP A 93 -12.07 -18.02 18.48
N THR A 94 -11.37 -18.09 19.61
CA THR A 94 -11.38 -17.01 20.60
C THR A 94 -10.58 -15.79 20.12
N ASP A 95 -10.86 -14.61 20.66
CA ASP A 95 -10.14 -13.35 20.34
C ASP A 95 -8.63 -13.49 20.49
N SER A 96 -8.18 -14.10 21.58
CA SER A 96 -6.77 -14.31 21.89
C SER A 96 -6.13 -15.27 20.88
N TYR A 97 -6.83 -16.35 20.52
CA TYR A 97 -6.36 -17.27 19.49
C TYR A 97 -6.29 -16.60 18.10
N LEU A 98 -7.31 -15.83 17.72
CA LEU A 98 -7.35 -15.08 16.46
C LEU A 98 -6.24 -14.03 16.39
N ALA A 99 -5.95 -13.33 17.50
CA ALA A 99 -4.85 -12.38 17.57
C ALA A 99 -3.50 -13.08 17.34
N CYS A 100 -3.28 -14.23 17.97
CA CYS A 100 -2.09 -15.05 17.71
C CYS A 100 -2.01 -15.49 16.24
N LEU A 101 -3.13 -15.93 15.67
CA LEU A 101 -3.21 -16.35 14.28
C LEU A 101 -2.82 -15.22 13.32
N VAL A 102 -3.29 -13.99 13.56
CA VAL A 102 -2.92 -12.81 12.78
C VAL A 102 -1.41 -12.58 12.80
N HIS A 103 -0.76 -12.70 13.96
CA HIS A 103 0.70 -12.53 14.05
C HIS A 103 1.49 -13.58 13.28
N HIS A 104 0.98 -14.81 13.16
CA HIS A 104 1.68 -15.90 12.45
C HIS A 104 1.33 -16.02 10.97
N MET A 105 0.13 -15.60 10.56
CA MET A 105 -0.40 -15.85 9.22
C MET A 105 -0.57 -14.60 8.37
N ALA A 106 -0.45 -13.40 8.96
CA ALA A 106 -0.48 -12.16 8.18
C ALA A 106 0.66 -12.16 7.17
N HIS A 107 0.31 -11.83 5.93
CA HIS A 107 1.22 -11.70 4.81
C HIS A 107 0.79 -10.49 3.98
N THR A 108 1.68 -10.05 3.10
CA THR A 108 1.35 -8.96 2.19
C THR A 108 0.23 -9.35 1.25
N THR A 109 -0.70 -8.42 1.01
CA THR A 109 -1.71 -8.56 -0.05
C THR A 109 -1.19 -8.08 -1.41
N TRP A 110 0.12 -7.79 -1.51
CA TRP A 110 0.78 -7.29 -2.72
C TRP A 110 0.30 -5.92 -3.20
N HIS A 111 -0.11 -5.06 -2.24
CA HIS A 111 -0.63 -3.71 -2.49
C HIS A 111 0.21 -2.59 -1.82
N PRO A 112 1.55 -2.52 -2.01
CA PRO A 112 2.30 -1.37 -1.54
C PRO A 112 1.86 -0.10 -2.30
N CYS A 113 1.75 1.01 -1.58
CA CYS A 113 1.30 2.31 -2.08
C CYS A 113 1.76 3.44 -1.14
N CYS A 114 1.40 4.68 -1.46
CA CYS A 114 1.55 5.84 -0.56
C CYS A 114 2.98 6.27 -0.20
N THR A 115 3.98 5.86 -0.98
CA THR A 115 5.38 6.19 -0.74
C THR A 115 5.83 7.51 -1.37
N CYS A 116 5.05 8.06 -2.30
CA CYS A 116 5.23 9.40 -2.87
C CYS A 116 3.91 10.18 -2.79
N PRO A 117 3.29 10.32 -1.60
CA PRO A 117 1.90 10.70 -1.47
C PRO A 117 1.61 12.07 -2.09
N MET A 118 0.49 12.15 -2.80
CA MET A 118 -0.09 13.39 -3.32
C MET A 118 -0.69 14.20 -2.18
N GLY A 119 -0.43 15.51 -2.15
CA GLY A 119 -1.09 16.38 -1.19
C GLY A 119 -0.56 17.80 -1.13
N SER A 120 -1.01 18.51 -0.10
CA SER A 120 -0.56 19.88 0.24
C SER A 120 -0.02 19.96 1.67
N ASP A 121 0.14 18.83 2.35
CA ASP A 121 0.68 18.73 3.71
C ASP A 121 2.20 18.48 3.67
N GLY A 122 2.84 18.48 4.85
CA GLY A 122 4.29 18.26 4.96
C GLY A 122 4.77 16.85 4.60
N ARG A 123 3.87 15.89 4.33
CA ARG A 123 4.24 14.54 3.85
C ARG A 123 4.24 14.44 2.33
N ALA A 124 3.62 15.40 1.65
CA ALA A 124 3.44 15.35 0.21
C ALA A 124 4.79 15.28 -0.53
N VAL A 125 4.85 14.44 -1.55
CA VAL A 125 5.98 14.34 -2.49
C VAL A 125 5.58 14.88 -3.86
N VAL A 126 4.30 14.74 -4.22
CA VAL A 126 3.71 15.35 -5.41
C VAL A 126 2.54 16.25 -5.02
N ASP A 127 2.27 17.26 -5.84
CA ASP A 127 1.10 18.13 -5.70
C ASP A 127 -0.19 17.44 -6.21
N PRO A 128 -1.38 18.05 -6.07
CA PRO A 128 -2.64 17.49 -6.59
C PRO A 128 -2.70 17.27 -8.11
N GLU A 129 -1.74 17.80 -8.87
CA GLU A 129 -1.57 17.54 -10.29
C GLU A 129 -0.50 16.47 -10.55
N LEU A 130 -0.05 15.74 -9.52
CA LEU A 130 0.97 14.69 -9.59
C LEU A 130 2.38 15.18 -9.95
N LYS A 131 2.63 16.50 -9.89
CA LYS A 131 3.94 17.10 -10.15
C LYS A 131 4.83 16.96 -8.93
N VAL A 132 6.07 16.52 -9.13
CA VAL A 132 7.06 16.36 -8.05
C VAL A 132 7.40 17.72 -7.47
N LEU A 133 7.25 17.87 -6.15
CA LEU A 133 7.49 19.13 -5.47
C LEU A 133 8.95 19.57 -5.62
N GLY A 134 9.16 20.83 -5.99
CA GLY A 134 10.49 21.41 -6.17
C GLY A 134 11.20 21.01 -7.47
N VAL A 135 10.58 20.21 -8.35
CA VAL A 135 11.15 19.78 -9.62
C VAL A 135 10.22 20.16 -10.77
N ARG A 136 10.77 20.78 -11.82
CA ARG A 136 9.99 21.17 -13.00
C ARG A 136 9.85 20.00 -13.97
N SER A 137 8.70 19.93 -14.65
CA SER A 137 8.43 18.99 -15.74
C SER A 137 8.61 17.50 -15.36
N LEU A 138 8.32 17.14 -14.11
CA LEU A 138 8.41 15.77 -13.61
C LEU A 138 7.13 15.40 -12.84
N ARG A 139 6.51 14.27 -13.20
CA ARG A 139 5.38 13.67 -12.47
C ARG A 139 5.70 12.27 -12.01
N VAL A 140 5.03 11.84 -10.94
CA VAL A 140 4.91 10.42 -10.58
C VAL A 140 3.48 9.99 -10.82
N VAL A 141 3.28 8.89 -11.54
CA VAL A 141 1.95 8.42 -11.96
C VAL A 141 1.87 6.91 -11.74
N ASP A 142 1.64 6.51 -10.50
CA ASP A 142 1.38 5.12 -10.09
C ASP A 142 0.81 5.08 -8.66
N ALA A 143 0.68 3.89 -8.05
CA ALA A 143 0.13 3.72 -6.70
C ALA A 143 0.93 4.42 -5.58
N SER A 144 2.18 4.82 -5.80
CA SER A 144 2.97 5.57 -4.82
C SER A 144 2.31 6.90 -4.45
N VAL A 145 1.55 7.52 -5.35
CA VAL A 145 0.97 8.85 -5.15
C VAL A 145 -0.32 8.86 -4.35
N MET A 146 -0.89 7.69 -4.05
CA MET A 146 -2.06 7.62 -3.20
C MET A 146 -1.73 8.22 -1.81
N PRO A 147 -2.49 9.19 -1.27
CA PRO A 147 -2.19 9.76 0.04
C PRO A 147 -2.40 8.76 1.18
N THR A 148 -3.34 7.85 0.99
CA THR A 148 -3.70 6.73 1.86
C THR A 148 -4.18 5.57 0.99
N ILE A 149 -4.11 4.34 1.51
CA ILE A 149 -4.58 3.17 0.79
C ILE A 149 -6.10 3.26 0.57
N VAL A 150 -6.55 2.93 -0.63
CA VAL A 150 -7.98 2.87 -0.97
C VAL A 150 -8.56 1.50 -0.64
N THR A 151 -9.87 1.43 -0.39
CA THR A 151 -10.55 0.15 -0.16
C THR A 151 -10.68 -0.64 -1.46
N GLY A 152 -10.01 -1.79 -1.54
CA GLY A 152 -10.07 -2.71 -2.68
C GLY A 152 -8.70 -2.97 -3.33
N ASN A 153 -8.70 -3.69 -4.45
CA ASN A 153 -7.48 -3.99 -5.20
C ASN A 153 -6.96 -2.76 -5.94
N LEU A 154 -5.65 -2.48 -5.83
CA LEU A 154 -5.06 -1.22 -6.30
C LEU A 154 -4.88 -1.12 -7.82
N ASN A 155 -5.09 -2.20 -8.58
CA ASN A 155 -4.92 -2.17 -10.03
C ASN A 155 -5.84 -1.13 -10.70
N VAL A 156 -7.15 -1.18 -10.40
CA VAL A 156 -8.13 -0.25 -10.98
C VAL A 156 -7.86 1.20 -10.55
N PRO A 157 -7.68 1.50 -9.25
CA PRO A 157 -7.27 2.83 -8.81
C PRO A 157 -6.00 3.36 -9.50
N THR A 158 -5.01 2.51 -9.73
CA THR A 158 -3.77 2.89 -10.43
C THR A 158 -4.03 3.27 -11.89
N MET A 159 -4.87 2.50 -12.59
CA MET A 159 -5.29 2.84 -13.95
C MET A 159 -6.09 4.16 -14.00
N MET A 160 -6.96 4.40 -13.01
CA MET A 160 -7.70 5.66 -12.91
C MET A 160 -6.78 6.86 -12.69
N ILE A 161 -5.74 6.72 -11.86
CA ILE A 161 -4.71 7.75 -11.66
C ILE A 161 -3.99 8.02 -13.00
N ALA A 162 -3.61 6.97 -13.73
CA ALA A 162 -2.95 7.11 -15.03
C ALA A 162 -3.83 7.83 -16.07
N GLU A 163 -5.11 7.47 -16.17
CA GLU A 163 -6.06 8.13 -17.07
C GLU A 163 -6.23 9.61 -16.70
N LYS A 164 -6.36 9.91 -15.40
CA LYS A 164 -6.48 11.29 -14.93
C LYS A 164 -5.23 12.10 -15.21
N ALA A 165 -4.04 11.51 -15.05
CA ALA A 165 -2.78 12.14 -15.37
C ALA A 165 -2.70 12.46 -16.87
N ALA A 166 -3.07 11.52 -17.75
CA ALA A 166 -3.08 11.74 -19.20
C ALA A 166 -3.97 12.94 -19.58
N GLU A 167 -5.16 13.04 -18.98
CA GLU A 167 -6.05 14.19 -19.17
C GLU A 167 -5.39 15.51 -18.73
N MET A 168 -4.74 15.55 -17.56
CA MET A 168 -4.04 16.75 -17.06
C MET A 168 -2.92 17.18 -18.02
N ILE A 169 -2.11 16.23 -18.48
CA ILE A 169 -0.99 16.47 -19.40
C ILE A 169 -1.47 17.04 -20.74
N LEU A 170 -2.55 16.48 -21.29
CA LEU A 170 -3.15 16.96 -22.56
C LEU A 170 -3.76 18.36 -22.43
N ARG A 171 -4.36 18.68 -21.27
CA ARG A 171 -4.91 20.04 -21.03
C ARG A 171 -3.81 21.10 -20.94
N GLU A 172 -2.66 20.76 -20.38
CA GLU A 172 -1.50 21.67 -20.27
C GLU A 172 -0.73 21.81 -21.60
N ASN A 173 -0.89 20.86 -22.52
CA ASN A 173 -0.22 20.83 -23.83
C ASN A 173 -1.23 20.62 -24.98
N PRO A 174 -2.09 21.61 -25.28
CA PRO A 174 -3.13 21.51 -26.31
C PRO A 174 -2.61 21.35 -27.74
#